data_AF-A0A023G1U3-F1
#
_entry.id   AF-A0A023G1U3-F1
#
_cell.length_a   1.000
_cell.length_b   1.000
_cell.length_c   1.000
_cell.angle_alpha   90.00
_cell.angle_beta   90.00
_cell.angle_gamma   90.00
#
_symmetry.space_group_name_H-M   'P 1'
#
loop_
_entity.id
_entity.type
_entity.pdbx_description
1 polymer ?
#
loop_
_entity_poly.entity_id
_entity_poly.type
_entity_poly.pdbx_seq_one_letter_code
_entity_poly.pdbx_strand_id
1 'polypeptide(L)'
;MWIIVLAMLGIAPAKGLQEPMLVYPRLLEERSSDGRMVVHVHDDLTLSLRKASVAAPELKVLMVEDGRPVTRFYNGKHIERDLYEDEDKIATVAVRHSRSGVRMEGLVGPSHRIEPLSVSEKSEDGVVAHRIYEIEQKKMLDKTMGHRDKAQDIALNERRLQAREVVPEEVKVEVFIVVDVAHYKTFTNTSVVLQYLCVVVNAANLRYRATSQPRVKLMLTGVEKSEVEQQNKYAFIPKEGYLFDDLTIVQFKQY
;
A
#
# COMPACT_ATOMS: atom_id res chain seq x y z
N MET A 1 31.97 -53.43 25.97
CA MET A 1 31.91 -51.96 26.08
C MET A 1 31.16 -51.44 24.86
N TRP A 2 29.91 -51.00 25.01
CA TRP A 2 29.10 -50.47 23.90
C TRP A 2 28.90 -48.97 24.14
N ILE A 3 29.37 -48.14 23.21
CA ILE A 3 29.21 -46.68 23.25
C ILE A 3 27.86 -46.34 22.61
N ILE A 4 26.97 -45.74 23.40
CA ILE A 4 25.73 -45.11 22.94
C ILE A 4 26.11 -43.76 22.35
N VAL A 5 25.86 -43.55 21.05
CA VAL A 5 25.94 -42.23 20.43
C VAL A 5 24.55 -41.62 20.42
N LEU A 6 24.31 -40.70 21.36
CA LEU A 6 23.09 -39.89 21.41
C LEU A 6 23.28 -38.68 20.49
N ALA A 7 22.72 -38.76 19.28
CA ALA A 7 22.66 -37.61 18.38
C ALA A 7 21.58 -36.63 18.88
N MET A 8 22.00 -35.54 19.54
CA MET A 8 21.09 -34.43 19.82
C MET A 8 20.84 -33.63 18.54
N LEU A 9 19.64 -33.81 17.99
CA LEU A 9 19.12 -33.01 16.89
C LEU A 9 18.79 -31.61 17.44
N GLY A 10 19.65 -30.63 17.16
CA GLY A 10 19.41 -29.24 17.52
C GLY A 10 18.21 -28.70 16.73
N ILE A 11 17.12 -28.40 17.43
CA ILE A 11 15.99 -27.67 16.86
C ILE A 11 16.45 -26.22 16.68
N ALA A 12 16.77 -25.83 15.45
CA ALA A 12 16.94 -24.43 15.12
C ALA A 12 15.57 -23.74 15.27
N PRO A 13 15.46 -22.60 15.97
CA PRO A 13 14.22 -21.85 16.02
C PRO A 13 13.94 -21.35 14.60
N ALA A 14 12.91 -21.91 13.96
CA ALA A 14 12.28 -21.24 12.84
C ALA A 14 11.81 -19.88 13.37
N LYS A 15 12.26 -18.78 12.76
CA LYS A 15 11.68 -17.46 13.00
C LYS A 15 10.22 -17.53 12.50
N GLY A 16 9.32 -17.93 13.38
CA GLY A 16 7.89 -17.84 13.14
C GLY A 16 7.51 -16.37 13.00
N LEU A 17 6.56 -16.09 12.12
CA LEU A 17 5.91 -14.78 12.04
C LEU A 17 5.46 -14.35 13.44
N GLN A 18 5.73 -13.11 13.82
CA GLN A 18 5.28 -12.56 15.10
C GLN A 18 3.76 -12.70 15.18
N GLU A 19 3.24 -13.21 16.30
CA GLU A 19 1.78 -13.30 16.47
C GLU A 19 1.15 -11.91 16.39
N PRO A 20 -0.03 -11.76 15.76
CA PRO A 20 -0.68 -10.46 15.63
C PRO A 20 -0.92 -9.82 17.00
N MET A 21 -0.48 -8.58 17.18
CA MET A 21 -0.64 -7.84 18.44
C MET A 21 -2.03 -7.22 18.50
N LEU A 22 -2.78 -7.51 19.56
CA LEU A 22 -4.05 -6.84 19.86
C LEU A 22 -3.78 -5.48 20.51
N VAL A 23 -4.33 -4.41 19.93
CA VAL A 23 -4.14 -3.04 20.42
C VAL A 23 -5.46 -2.25 20.45
N TYR A 24 -5.47 -1.16 21.20
CA TYR A 24 -6.63 -0.31 21.40
C TYR A 24 -6.24 1.16 21.16
N PRO A 25 -6.18 1.62 19.89
CA PRO A 25 -5.75 2.97 19.58
C PRO A 25 -6.66 4.02 20.22
N ARG A 26 -6.05 5.02 20.85
CA ARG A 26 -6.73 6.10 21.56
C ARG A 26 -6.23 7.45 21.07
N LEU A 27 -7.20 8.33 20.83
CA LEU A 27 -6.89 9.72 20.50
C LEU A 27 -6.44 10.44 21.77
N LEU A 28 -5.23 10.99 21.75
CA LEU A 28 -4.74 11.83 22.86
C LEU A 28 -5.09 13.30 22.61
N GLU A 29 -4.96 13.74 21.36
CA GLU A 29 -5.27 15.10 20.93
C GLU A 29 -5.94 15.10 19.55
N GLU A 30 -7.13 15.72 19.45
CA GLU A 30 -7.84 15.90 18.17
C GLU A 30 -7.08 16.84 17.22
N ARG A 31 -6.45 17.88 17.77
CA ARG A 31 -5.63 18.84 17.04
C ARG A 31 -4.62 19.51 17.98
N SER A 32 -3.35 19.19 17.80
CA SER A 32 -2.23 19.88 18.45
C SER A 32 -2.10 21.31 17.94
N SER A 33 -1.23 22.11 18.58
CA SER A 33 -0.94 23.49 18.19
C SER A 33 -0.43 23.64 16.74
N ASP A 34 0.23 22.62 16.20
CA ASP A 34 0.70 22.56 14.80
C ASP A 34 -0.32 21.90 13.84
N GLY A 35 -1.51 21.55 14.33
CA GLY A 35 -2.60 21.00 13.52
C GLY A 35 -2.51 19.50 13.25
N ARG A 36 -1.67 18.78 14.00
CA ARG A 36 -1.55 17.31 13.94
C ARG A 36 -2.53 16.63 14.89
N MET A 37 -2.81 15.38 14.60
CA MET A 37 -3.62 14.49 15.42
C MET A 37 -2.68 13.51 16.14
N VAL A 38 -2.77 13.42 17.46
CA VAL A 38 -1.89 12.52 18.23
C VAL A 38 -2.66 11.27 18.63
N VAL A 39 -2.22 10.12 18.14
CA VAL A 39 -2.86 8.82 18.42
C VAL A 39 -1.87 7.91 19.12
N HIS A 40 -2.24 7.49 20.33
CA HIS A 40 -1.54 6.43 21.04
C HIS A 40 -2.04 5.08 20.52
N VAL A 41 -1.14 4.26 19.98
CA VAL A 41 -1.48 2.95 19.41
C VAL A 41 -1.25 1.84 20.44
N HIS A 42 -0.06 1.82 21.05
CA HIS A 42 0.35 0.97 22.19
C HIS A 42 1.55 1.62 22.90
N ASP A 43 2.03 1.04 24.00
CA ASP A 43 3.05 1.63 24.89
C ASP A 43 4.30 2.16 24.15
N ASP A 44 4.78 1.44 23.15
CA ASP A 44 5.97 1.80 22.36
C ASP A 44 5.68 2.60 21.08
N LEU A 45 4.40 2.89 20.78
CA LEU A 45 4.01 3.56 19.54
C LEU A 45 2.91 4.59 19.75
N THR A 46 3.32 5.85 19.62
CA THR A 46 2.44 7.02 19.44
C THR A 46 2.73 7.62 18.06
N LEU A 47 1.67 7.95 17.33
CA LEU A 47 1.72 8.56 16.00
C LEU A 47 1.34 10.03 16.07
N SER A 48 2.12 10.87 15.39
CA SER A 48 1.88 12.31 15.23
C SER A 48 1.44 12.59 13.79
N LEU A 49 0.12 12.50 13.56
CA LEU A 49 -0.48 12.37 12.25
C LEU A 49 -0.83 13.73 11.64
N ARG A 50 -0.36 13.99 10.42
CA ARG A 50 -0.81 15.12 9.59
C ARG A 50 -1.63 14.63 8.41
N LYS A 51 -2.48 15.49 7.82
CA LYS A 51 -3.20 15.16 6.59
C LYS A 51 -2.23 14.87 5.45
N ALA A 52 -2.46 13.78 4.73
CA ALA A 52 -1.74 13.47 3.50
C ALA A 52 -2.60 13.75 2.27
N SER A 53 -1.96 13.95 1.12
CA SER A 53 -2.64 14.15 -0.16
C SER A 53 -1.85 13.49 -1.29
N VAL A 54 -2.54 12.60 -1.99
CA VAL A 54 -1.99 11.67 -2.98
C VAL A 54 -2.93 11.43 -4.16
N ALA A 55 -4.23 11.67 -4.01
CA ALA A 55 -5.21 11.55 -5.08
C ALA A 55 -5.22 12.80 -5.96
N ALA A 56 -5.33 12.60 -7.27
CA ALA A 56 -5.64 13.69 -8.20
C ALA A 56 -6.99 14.32 -7.85
N PRO A 57 -7.20 15.63 -8.11
CA PRO A 57 -8.46 16.31 -7.81
C PRO A 57 -9.70 15.58 -8.35
N GLU A 58 -9.55 14.98 -9.53
CA GLU A 58 -10.53 14.12 -10.16
C GLU A 58 -9.87 12.78 -10.50
N LEU A 59 -10.33 11.71 -9.83
CA LEU A 59 -9.88 10.34 -10.06
C LEU A 59 -10.77 9.67 -11.10
N LYS A 60 -10.15 9.16 -12.16
CA LYS A 60 -10.85 8.38 -13.19
C LYS A 60 -10.94 6.91 -12.80
N VAL A 61 -12.14 6.34 -12.80
CA VAL A 61 -12.37 4.90 -12.59
C VAL A 61 -12.97 4.28 -13.83
N LEU A 62 -12.22 3.36 -14.45
CA LEU A 62 -12.68 2.48 -15.52
C LEU A 62 -13.30 1.24 -14.88
N MET A 63 -14.54 0.92 -15.22
CA MET A 63 -15.23 -0.26 -14.70
C MET A 63 -16.32 -0.74 -15.66
N VAL A 64 -16.89 -1.91 -15.40
CA VAL A 64 -18.07 -2.41 -16.11
C VAL A 64 -19.30 -2.28 -15.20
N GLU A 65 -20.35 -1.66 -15.72
CA GLU A 65 -21.68 -1.56 -15.10
C GLU A 65 -22.71 -2.13 -16.08
N ASP A 66 -23.56 -3.05 -15.62
CA ASP A 66 -24.59 -3.72 -16.45
C ASP A 66 -24.05 -4.29 -17.78
N GLY A 67 -22.84 -4.88 -17.72
CA GLY A 67 -22.16 -5.48 -18.87
C GLY A 67 -21.57 -4.47 -19.86
N ARG A 68 -21.55 -3.16 -19.54
CA ARG A 68 -21.01 -2.11 -20.41
C ARG A 68 -19.81 -1.42 -19.76
N PRO A 69 -18.72 -1.18 -20.52
CA PRO A 69 -17.62 -0.35 -20.04
C PRO A 69 -18.11 1.08 -19.76
N VAL A 70 -17.79 1.59 -18.59
CA VAL A 70 -18.10 2.96 -18.16
C VAL A 70 -16.87 3.61 -17.53
N THR A 71 -16.83 4.93 -17.62
CA THR A 71 -15.86 5.76 -16.90
C THR A 71 -16.62 6.57 -15.86
N ARG A 72 -16.23 6.45 -14.59
CA ARG A 72 -16.74 7.26 -13.48
C ARG A 72 -15.63 8.19 -12.98
N PHE A 73 -16.02 9.38 -12.52
CA PHE A 73 -15.10 10.35 -11.94
C PHE A 73 -15.41 10.53 -10.46
N TYR A 74 -14.38 10.46 -9.62
CA TYR A 74 -14.48 10.62 -8.17
C TYR A 74 -13.69 11.84 -7.73
N ASN A 75 -14.23 12.60 -6.77
CA ASN A 75 -13.52 13.73 -6.19
C ASN A 75 -12.39 13.20 -5.29
N GLY A 76 -11.13 13.41 -5.67
CA GLY A 76 -9.97 12.92 -4.94
C GLY A 76 -9.90 13.41 -3.51
N LYS A 77 -10.27 14.68 -3.25
CA LYS A 77 -10.31 15.24 -1.89
C LYS A 77 -11.30 14.51 -1.00
N HIS A 78 -12.39 13.98 -1.55
CA HIS A 78 -13.34 13.15 -0.78
C HIS A 78 -12.77 11.77 -0.48
N ILE A 79 -12.07 11.17 -1.45
CA ILE A 79 -11.45 9.84 -1.29
C ILE A 79 -10.36 9.88 -0.21
N GLU A 80 -9.43 10.83 -0.30
CA GLU A 80 -8.30 10.93 0.64
C GLU A 80 -8.62 11.69 1.92
N ARG A 81 -9.88 12.11 2.12
CA ARG A 81 -10.25 12.98 3.25
C ARG A 81 -9.86 12.43 4.61
N ASP A 82 -9.77 11.11 4.76
CA ASP A 82 -9.48 10.41 6.00
C ASP A 82 -8.02 9.93 6.05
N LEU A 83 -7.18 10.28 5.07
CA LEU A 83 -5.78 9.85 4.96
C LEU A 83 -4.85 10.76 5.77
N TYR A 84 -4.02 10.12 6.58
CA TYR A 84 -3.00 10.78 7.37
C TYR A 84 -1.66 10.06 7.28
N GLU A 85 -0.60 10.76 7.62
CA GLU A 85 0.76 10.23 7.67
C GLU A 85 1.55 10.72 8.89
N ASP A 86 2.47 9.88 9.35
CA ASP A 86 3.55 10.23 10.24
C ASP A 86 4.86 9.97 9.49
N GLU A 87 5.53 11.07 9.16
CA GLU A 87 6.74 11.11 8.38
C GLU A 87 7.93 10.43 9.06
N ASP A 88 8.05 10.57 10.38
CA ASP A 88 9.18 10.08 11.16
C ASP A 88 9.04 8.59 11.43
N LYS A 89 7.79 8.12 11.57
CA LYS A 89 7.47 6.71 11.75
C LYS A 89 7.29 5.97 10.43
N ILE A 90 7.29 6.66 9.28
CA ILE A 90 6.97 6.09 7.95
C ILE A 90 5.61 5.36 8.02
N ALA A 91 4.63 6.01 8.63
CA ALA A 91 3.28 5.49 8.82
C ALA A 91 2.29 6.26 7.93
N THR A 92 1.31 5.55 7.38
CA THR A 92 0.20 6.15 6.64
C THR A 92 -1.06 5.36 6.89
N VAL A 93 -2.11 6.05 7.33
CA VAL A 93 -3.31 5.43 7.89
C VAL A 93 -4.55 6.21 7.48
N ALA A 94 -5.60 5.48 7.13
CA ALA A 94 -6.95 6.03 7.07
C ALA A 94 -7.51 6.05 8.50
N VAL A 95 -7.87 7.23 9.00
CA VAL A 95 -8.41 7.40 10.36
C VAL A 95 -9.84 7.91 10.28
N ARG A 96 -10.78 7.14 10.84
CA ARG A 96 -12.19 7.50 10.91
C ARG A 96 -12.63 7.59 12.36
N HIS A 97 -13.28 8.70 12.70
CA HIS A 97 -13.88 8.88 14.01
C HIS A 97 -15.23 8.18 14.06
N SER A 98 -15.46 7.41 15.12
CA SER A 98 -16.75 6.82 15.43
C SER A 98 -17.16 7.25 16.84
N ARG A 99 -18.46 7.10 17.18
CA ARG A 99 -18.92 7.29 18.56
C ARG A 99 -18.25 6.33 19.56
N SER A 100 -17.67 5.24 19.05
CA SER A 100 -16.96 4.18 19.79
C SER A 100 -15.44 4.28 19.65
N GLY A 101 -14.89 5.49 19.49
CA GLY A 101 -13.44 5.69 19.39
C GLY A 101 -12.88 5.70 17.96
N VAL A 102 -11.55 5.57 17.87
CA VAL A 102 -10.77 5.74 16.65
C VAL A 102 -10.71 4.44 15.87
N ARG A 103 -11.08 4.46 14.58
CA ARG A 103 -10.87 3.35 13.65
C ARG A 103 -9.73 3.70 12.71
N MET A 104 -8.70 2.87 12.67
CA MET A 104 -7.50 3.07 11.85
C MET A 104 -7.26 1.87 10.95
N GLU A 105 -6.89 2.12 9.71
CA GLU A 105 -6.50 1.08 8.77
C GLU A 105 -5.35 1.58 7.91
N GLY A 106 -4.30 0.78 7.77
CA GLY A 106 -3.13 1.13 6.96
C GLY A 106 -1.83 0.65 7.57
N LEU A 107 -0.77 1.44 7.42
CA LEU A 107 0.58 1.13 7.90
C LEU A 107 0.93 2.01 9.08
N VAL A 108 1.30 1.41 10.21
CA VAL A 108 1.75 2.11 11.43
C VAL A 108 3.28 2.18 11.53
N GLY A 109 3.97 1.75 10.47
CA GLY A 109 5.41 1.84 10.30
C GLY A 109 5.87 1.14 9.02
N PRO A 110 7.20 0.92 8.85
CA PRO A 110 7.77 0.37 7.63
C PRO A 110 7.31 -1.06 7.28
N SER A 111 6.98 -1.86 8.30
CA SER A 111 6.67 -3.30 8.16
C SER A 111 5.42 -3.72 8.93
N HIS A 112 4.65 -2.79 9.50
CA HIS A 112 3.51 -3.12 10.36
C HIS A 112 2.20 -2.58 9.79
N ARG A 113 1.23 -3.47 9.57
CA ARG A 113 -0.13 -3.12 9.15
C ARG A 113 -1.06 -3.14 10.35
N ILE A 114 -1.92 -2.13 10.46
CA ILE A 114 -3.02 -2.09 11.42
C ILE A 114 -4.36 -2.27 10.69
N GLU A 115 -5.27 -3.03 11.29
CA GLU A 115 -6.66 -3.13 10.85
C GLU A 115 -7.61 -3.29 12.05
N PRO A 116 -8.84 -2.79 11.94
CA PRO A 116 -9.85 -2.92 12.99
C PRO A 116 -10.44 -4.33 13.01
N LEU A 117 -10.78 -4.83 14.20
CA LEU A 117 -11.50 -6.09 14.34
C LEU A 117 -12.97 -5.96 13.90
N SER A 118 -13.46 -6.97 13.16
CA SER A 118 -14.87 -7.10 12.78
C SER A 118 -15.71 -7.38 14.04
N VAL A 119 -16.53 -6.39 14.40
CA VAL A 119 -17.38 -6.27 15.60
C VAL A 119 -17.91 -7.61 16.17
N SER A 120 -17.28 -8.06 17.27
CA SER A 120 -17.85 -8.95 18.31
C SER A 120 -17.28 -8.66 19.70
N GLU A 121 -16.10 -8.05 19.80
CA GLU A 121 -15.42 -7.74 21.06
C GLU A 121 -15.33 -6.23 21.25
N LYS A 122 -16.46 -5.62 21.62
CA LYS A 122 -16.43 -4.26 22.17
C LYS A 122 -15.81 -4.38 23.56
N SER A 123 -14.77 -3.60 23.86
CA SER A 123 -14.39 -3.40 25.25
C SER A 123 -15.54 -2.71 26.00
N GLU A 124 -15.63 -2.90 27.31
CA GLU A 124 -16.64 -2.21 28.15
C GLU A 124 -16.59 -0.67 27.98
N ASP A 125 -15.40 -0.15 27.67
CA ASP A 125 -15.14 1.28 27.44
C ASP A 125 -15.52 1.78 26.03
N GLY A 126 -16.03 0.90 25.17
CA GLY A 126 -16.44 1.27 23.82
C GLY A 126 -15.30 1.67 22.90
N VAL A 127 -14.08 1.15 23.09
CA VAL A 127 -12.91 1.38 22.22
C VAL A 127 -12.87 0.33 21.11
N VAL A 128 -12.56 0.73 19.86
CA VAL A 128 -12.39 -0.21 18.75
C VAL A 128 -11.05 -0.96 18.89
N ALA A 129 -11.12 -2.27 19.07
CA ALA A 129 -9.95 -3.14 19.03
C ALA A 129 -9.37 -3.26 17.61
N HIS A 130 -8.04 -3.29 17.52
CA HIS A 130 -7.30 -3.44 16.27
C HIS A 130 -6.27 -4.56 16.41
N ARG A 131 -5.87 -5.14 15.27
CA ARG A 131 -4.71 -6.03 15.19
C ARG A 131 -3.60 -5.35 14.40
N ILE A 132 -2.38 -5.46 14.93
CA ILE A 132 -1.16 -5.13 14.22
C ILE A 132 -0.50 -6.44 13.76
N TYR A 133 -0.16 -6.48 12.48
CA TYR A 133 0.55 -7.60 11.85
C TYR A 133 1.88 -7.10 11.32
N GLU A 134 2.93 -7.89 11.53
CA GLU A 134 4.13 -7.75 10.73
C GLU A 134 3.85 -8.24 9.30
N ILE A 135 4.15 -7.41 8.31
CA ILE A 135 4.05 -7.75 6.90
C ILE A 135 5.21 -8.68 6.60
N GLU A 136 4.91 -9.93 6.26
CA GLU A 136 5.92 -10.91 5.86
C GLU A 136 6.71 -10.37 4.66
N GLN A 137 7.95 -9.95 4.92
CA GLN A 137 8.91 -9.69 3.86
C GLN A 137 9.43 -11.03 3.37
N LYS A 138 8.67 -11.68 2.49
CA LYS A 138 9.25 -12.76 1.69
C LYS A 138 10.46 -12.14 1.01
N LYS A 139 11.64 -12.76 1.19
CA LYS A 139 12.79 -12.48 0.34
C LYS A 139 12.30 -12.75 -1.07
N MET A 140 11.83 -11.71 -1.74
CA MET A 140 11.63 -11.74 -3.17
C MET A 140 12.99 -12.19 -3.68
N LEU A 141 13.04 -13.39 -4.26
CA LEU A 141 14.11 -13.68 -5.19
C LEU A 141 13.99 -12.52 -6.16
N ASP A 142 14.91 -11.57 -6.04
CA ASP A 142 14.95 -10.33 -6.79
C ASP A 142 15.17 -10.74 -8.25
N LYS A 143 14.11 -11.27 -8.86
CA LYS A 143 13.86 -11.16 -10.28
C LYS A 143 13.40 -9.72 -10.46
N THR A 144 14.25 -8.76 -10.10
CA THR A 144 14.35 -7.55 -10.90
C THR A 144 14.38 -8.11 -12.31
N MET A 145 13.36 -7.83 -13.13
CA MET A 145 13.46 -8.10 -14.54
C MET A 145 14.81 -7.53 -14.93
N GLY A 146 15.78 -8.41 -15.20
CA GLY A 146 17.12 -7.97 -15.55
C GLY A 146 16.89 -6.93 -16.62
N HIS A 147 17.29 -5.69 -16.35
CA HIS A 147 17.06 -4.57 -17.23
C HIS A 147 17.64 -4.98 -18.58
N ARG A 148 16.79 -5.52 -19.46
CA ARG A 148 17.20 -6.26 -20.67
C ARG A 148 17.84 -5.22 -21.58
N ASP A 149 19.17 -5.17 -21.55
CA ASP A 149 20.12 -4.60 -22.52
C ASP A 149 19.78 -3.25 -23.19
N LYS A 150 18.81 -2.50 -22.69
CA LYS A 150 18.53 -1.13 -23.13
C LYS A 150 19.31 -0.09 -22.33
N ALA A 151 20.04 -0.48 -21.28
CA ALA A 151 20.96 0.44 -20.61
C ALA A 151 22.01 0.99 -21.58
N GLN A 152 22.46 0.19 -22.56
CA GLN A 152 23.36 0.68 -23.61
C GLN A 152 22.65 1.62 -24.59
N ASP A 153 21.43 1.31 -25.04
CA ASP A 153 20.65 2.18 -25.94
C ASP A 153 20.23 3.50 -25.25
N ILE A 154 19.92 3.47 -23.95
CA ILE A 154 19.63 4.66 -23.13
C ILE A 154 20.92 5.47 -22.94
N ALA A 155 22.04 4.84 -22.56
CA ALA A 155 23.33 5.54 -22.39
C ALA A 155 23.85 6.17 -23.70
N LEU A 156 23.58 5.56 -24.86
CA LEU A 156 23.90 6.12 -26.17
C LEU A 156 22.96 7.29 -26.55
N ASN A 157 21.69 7.24 -26.14
CA ASN A 157 20.74 8.34 -26.31
C ASN A 157 20.94 9.50 -25.33
N GLU A 158 21.42 9.26 -24.11
CA GLU A 158 21.73 10.32 -23.15
C GLU A 158 22.82 11.26 -23.66
N ARG A 159 23.79 10.75 -24.42
CA ARG A 159 24.79 11.61 -25.10
C ARG A 159 24.20 12.46 -26.22
N ARG A 160 23.07 12.05 -26.82
CA ARG A 160 22.35 12.80 -27.86
C ARG A 160 21.33 13.80 -27.28
N LEU A 161 20.85 13.57 -26.06
CA LEU A 161 19.97 14.47 -25.31
C LEU A 161 20.74 15.57 -24.54
N GLN A 162 21.92 15.97 -25.03
CA GLN A 162 22.68 17.12 -24.50
C GLN A 162 21.99 18.49 -24.72
N ALA A 163 20.76 18.52 -25.22
CA ALA A 163 19.87 19.63 -24.91
C ALA A 163 19.43 19.43 -23.44
N ARG A 164 20.16 20.05 -22.51
CA ARG A 164 19.83 20.10 -21.07
C ARG A 164 18.35 20.40 -20.85
N GLU A 165 17.51 19.38 -20.76
CA GLU A 165 16.21 19.54 -20.14
C GLU A 165 16.46 19.80 -18.65
N VAL A 166 16.05 20.97 -18.20
CA VAL A 166 16.13 21.36 -16.79
C VAL A 166 15.18 20.43 -16.03
N VAL A 167 15.73 19.41 -15.38
CA VAL A 167 14.96 18.51 -14.52
C VAL A 167 14.40 19.34 -13.35
N PRO A 168 13.07 19.37 -13.16
CA PRO A 168 12.47 20.12 -12.06
C PRO A 168 12.94 19.61 -10.69
N GLU A 169 12.87 20.46 -9.67
CA GLU A 169 13.23 20.06 -8.30
C GLU A 169 12.33 18.93 -7.75
N GLU A 170 11.06 18.89 -8.19
CA GLU A 170 10.09 17.84 -7.90
C GLU A 170 9.44 17.34 -9.19
N VAL A 171 9.47 16.02 -9.39
CA VAL A 171 8.78 15.32 -10.47
C VAL A 171 7.56 14.61 -9.89
N LYS A 172 6.39 14.98 -10.40
CA LYS A 172 5.14 14.28 -10.10
C LYS A 172 4.93 13.15 -11.09
N VAL A 173 4.77 11.94 -10.58
CA VAL A 173 4.51 10.75 -11.39
C VAL A 173 3.05 10.37 -11.23
N GLU A 174 2.31 10.42 -12.32
CA GLU A 174 0.93 9.97 -12.35
C GLU A 174 0.87 8.45 -12.33
N VAL A 175 0.07 7.89 -11.41
CA VAL A 175 -0.08 6.46 -11.22
C VAL A 175 -1.51 6.07 -11.57
N PHE A 176 -1.63 5.19 -12.56
CA PHE A 176 -2.87 4.51 -12.92
C PHE A 176 -2.78 3.05 -12.48
N ILE A 177 -3.74 2.57 -11.68
CA ILE A 177 -3.68 1.23 -11.08
C ILE A 177 -4.77 0.34 -11.67
N VAL A 178 -4.39 -0.83 -12.18
CA VAL A 178 -5.34 -1.88 -12.57
C VAL A 178 -5.52 -2.85 -11.42
N VAL A 179 -6.74 -2.95 -10.91
CA VAL A 179 -7.13 -3.84 -9.81
C VAL A 179 -7.82 -5.06 -10.42
N ASP A 180 -7.22 -6.22 -10.21
CA ASP A 180 -7.73 -7.48 -10.75
C ASP A 180 -8.99 -7.97 -10.02
N VAL A 181 -9.60 -9.03 -10.56
CA VAL A 181 -10.85 -9.58 -10.04
C VAL A 181 -10.68 -10.13 -8.62
N ALA A 182 -9.55 -10.79 -8.32
CA ALA A 182 -9.32 -11.40 -7.02
C ALA A 182 -9.16 -10.34 -5.92
N HIS A 183 -8.41 -9.28 -6.23
CA HIS A 183 -8.16 -8.16 -5.34
C HIS A 183 -9.42 -7.35 -5.10
N TYR A 184 -10.17 -6.98 -6.15
CA TYR A 184 -11.39 -6.18 -5.96
C TYR A 184 -12.48 -6.92 -5.16
N LYS A 185 -12.59 -8.25 -5.30
CA LYS A 185 -13.58 -9.08 -4.58
C LYS A 185 -13.50 -8.97 -3.06
N THR A 186 -12.36 -8.57 -2.49
CA THR A 186 -12.20 -8.40 -1.04
C THR A 186 -12.80 -7.09 -0.51
N PHE A 187 -13.21 -6.19 -1.40
CA PHE A 187 -13.72 -4.87 -1.03
C PHE A 187 -15.24 -4.77 -1.21
N THR A 188 -15.87 -3.96 -0.37
CA THR A 188 -17.32 -3.78 -0.37
C THR A 188 -17.81 -2.82 -1.46
N ASN A 189 -17.00 -1.81 -1.81
CA ASN A 189 -17.33 -0.84 -2.85
C ASN A 189 -16.07 -0.12 -3.37
N THR A 190 -16.22 0.57 -4.51
CA THR A 190 -15.16 1.33 -5.18
C THR A 190 -14.50 2.37 -4.26
N SER A 191 -15.25 3.09 -3.44
CA SER A 191 -14.68 4.13 -2.57
C SER A 191 -13.70 3.54 -1.55
N VAL A 192 -13.97 2.34 -1.02
CA VAL A 192 -13.05 1.64 -0.11
C VAL A 192 -11.77 1.22 -0.84
N VAL A 193 -11.88 0.75 -2.08
CA VAL A 193 -10.70 0.43 -2.92
C VAL A 193 -9.85 1.67 -3.16
N LEU A 194 -10.46 2.80 -3.55
CA LEU A 194 -9.75 4.04 -3.79
C LEU A 194 -9.04 4.55 -2.53
N GLN A 195 -9.68 4.43 -1.36
CA GLN A 195 -9.07 4.77 -0.06
C GLN A 195 -7.89 3.87 0.28
N TYR A 196 -8.03 2.56 0.08
CA TYR A 196 -6.94 1.60 0.25
C TYR A 196 -5.77 1.91 -0.67
N LEU A 197 -6.03 2.20 -1.96
CA LEU A 197 -4.99 2.56 -2.92
C LEU A 197 -4.30 3.89 -2.56
N CYS A 198 -5.04 4.86 -2.00
CA CYS A 198 -4.41 6.08 -1.47
C CYS A 198 -3.42 5.77 -0.35
N VAL A 199 -3.75 4.86 0.58
CA VAL A 199 -2.80 4.40 1.61
C VAL A 199 -1.57 3.75 0.98
N VAL A 200 -1.76 2.88 -0.03
CA VAL A 200 -0.65 2.19 -0.71
C VAL A 200 0.27 3.17 -1.45
N VAL A 201 -0.30 4.09 -2.24
CA VAL A 201 0.50 5.07 -3.00
C VAL A 201 1.19 6.04 -2.04
N ASN A 202 0.52 6.45 -0.95
CA ASN A 202 1.16 7.32 0.04
C ASN A 202 2.28 6.61 0.80
N ALA A 203 2.14 5.32 1.06
CA ALA A 203 3.20 4.50 1.66
C ALA A 203 4.44 4.44 0.76
N ALA A 204 4.26 4.40 -0.55
CA ALA A 204 5.34 4.51 -1.51
C ALA A 204 5.96 5.92 -1.49
N ASN A 205 5.15 6.98 -1.46
CA ASN A 205 5.64 8.36 -1.33
C ASN A 205 6.54 8.55 -0.10
N LEU A 206 6.14 8.03 1.07
CA LEU A 206 6.96 8.12 2.28
C LEU A 206 8.34 7.49 2.12
N ARG A 207 8.48 6.44 1.29
CA ARG A 207 9.76 5.80 0.95
C ARG A 207 10.55 6.61 -0.10
N TYR A 208 9.87 7.17 -1.09
CA TYR A 208 10.47 8.04 -2.11
C TYR A 208 10.96 9.39 -1.56
N ARG A 209 10.61 9.77 -0.34
CA ARG A 209 11.14 11.00 0.32
C ARG A 209 12.67 10.99 0.47
N ALA A 210 13.30 9.83 0.48
CA ALA A 210 14.77 9.72 0.47
C ALA A 210 15.39 10.14 -0.87
N THR A 211 14.62 10.17 -1.96
CA THR A 211 15.09 10.60 -3.27
C THR A 211 15.21 12.12 -3.31
N SER A 212 16.37 12.60 -3.76
CA SER A 212 16.65 14.03 -3.95
C SER A 212 17.19 14.26 -5.36
N GLN A 213 16.87 15.43 -5.94
CA GLN A 213 17.35 15.86 -7.26
C GLN A 213 17.04 14.88 -8.42
N PRO A 214 15.75 14.67 -8.76
CA PRO A 214 14.57 15.36 -8.25
C PRO A 214 13.92 14.65 -7.06
N ARG A 215 13.11 15.37 -6.29
CA ARG A 215 12.13 14.75 -5.40
C ARG A 215 11.08 14.06 -6.26
N VAL A 216 10.69 12.83 -5.89
CA VAL A 216 9.65 12.07 -6.61
C VAL A 216 8.38 12.05 -5.78
N LYS A 217 7.26 12.44 -6.40
CA LYS A 217 5.95 12.38 -5.77
C LYS A 217 4.95 11.66 -6.66
N LEU A 218 4.48 10.51 -6.22
CA LEU A 218 3.42 9.75 -6.86
C LEU A 218 2.07 10.42 -6.61
N MET A 219 1.23 10.47 -7.64
CA MET A 219 -0.15 10.93 -7.59
C MET A 219 -1.06 9.87 -8.21
N LEU A 220 -2.00 9.34 -7.44
CA LEU A 220 -3.01 8.42 -7.97
C LEU A 220 -3.94 9.24 -8.90
N THR A 221 -4.00 8.90 -10.18
CA THR A 221 -4.83 9.62 -11.17
C THR A 221 -6.02 8.80 -11.65
N GLY A 222 -5.91 7.48 -11.60
CA GLY A 222 -7.03 6.64 -11.95
C GLY A 222 -6.84 5.17 -11.60
N VAL A 223 -7.94 4.45 -11.73
CA VAL A 223 -8.04 3.03 -11.41
C VAL A 223 -8.85 2.34 -12.49
N GLU A 224 -8.46 1.14 -12.87
CA GLU A 224 -9.34 0.22 -13.58
C GLU A 224 -9.72 -0.93 -12.66
N LYS A 225 -11.01 -1.21 -12.57
CA LYS A 225 -11.51 -2.46 -12.00
C LYS A 225 -11.69 -3.44 -13.16
N SER A 226 -10.79 -4.40 -13.27
CA SER A 226 -10.87 -5.40 -14.35
C SER A 226 -11.97 -6.42 -14.07
N GLU A 227 -12.78 -6.69 -15.08
CA GLU A 227 -13.63 -7.88 -15.14
C GLU A 227 -12.83 -9.08 -15.68
N VAL A 228 -13.40 -10.28 -15.55
CA VAL A 228 -12.76 -11.54 -15.98
C VAL A 228 -12.28 -11.46 -17.44
N GLU A 229 -13.09 -10.91 -18.34
CA GLU A 229 -12.74 -10.77 -19.76
C GLU A 229 -11.55 -9.83 -20.00
N GLN A 230 -11.40 -8.79 -19.18
CA GLN A 230 -10.26 -7.87 -19.25
C GLN A 230 -9.03 -8.50 -18.63
N GLN A 231 -9.18 -9.14 -17.47
CA GLN A 231 -8.10 -9.85 -16.80
C GLN A 231 -7.47 -10.91 -17.70
N ASN A 232 -8.27 -11.66 -18.45
CA ASN A 232 -7.79 -12.67 -19.39
C ASN A 232 -6.92 -12.11 -20.53
N LYS A 233 -6.92 -10.79 -20.77
CA LYS A 233 -6.09 -10.15 -21.81
C LYS A 233 -4.66 -9.88 -21.33
N TYR A 234 -4.46 -9.74 -20.02
CA TYR A 234 -3.17 -9.35 -19.46
C TYR A 234 -2.60 -10.31 -18.42
N ALA A 235 -3.43 -11.14 -17.77
CA ALA A 235 -3.03 -12.00 -16.68
C ALA A 235 -2.83 -13.45 -17.15
N PHE A 236 -1.65 -14.01 -16.88
CA PHE A 236 -1.39 -15.43 -17.06
C PHE A 236 -1.53 -16.15 -15.72
N ILE A 237 -2.60 -16.92 -15.56
CA ILE A 237 -2.97 -17.61 -14.31
C ILE A 237 -2.98 -19.12 -14.57
N PRO A 238 -1.84 -19.83 -14.46
CA PRO A 238 -1.76 -21.26 -14.76
C PRO A 238 -2.44 -22.12 -13.69
N LYS A 239 -2.63 -21.57 -12.48
CA LYS A 239 -3.32 -22.20 -11.36
C LYS A 239 -4.10 -21.14 -10.60
N GLU A 240 -5.28 -21.50 -10.11
CA GLU A 240 -6.09 -20.62 -9.27
C GLU A 240 -5.28 -20.05 -8.09
N GLY A 241 -5.37 -18.74 -7.90
CA GLY A 241 -4.62 -18.02 -6.86
C GLY A 241 -3.13 -17.79 -7.19
N TYR A 242 -2.65 -18.17 -8.37
CA TYR A 242 -1.25 -17.97 -8.77
C TYR A 242 -1.15 -17.19 -10.09
N LEU A 243 -0.72 -15.93 -9.98
CA LEU A 243 -0.41 -15.07 -11.12
C LEU A 243 1.06 -15.28 -11.53
N PHE A 244 1.31 -15.71 -12.76
CA PHE A 244 2.67 -15.88 -13.26
C PHE A 244 3.20 -14.54 -13.77
N ASP A 245 4.13 -13.97 -13.01
CA ASP A 245 4.70 -12.64 -13.20
C ASP A 245 5.34 -12.44 -14.58
N ASP A 246 6.22 -13.35 -15.00
CA ASP A 246 7.06 -13.20 -16.20
C ASP A 246 6.22 -13.00 -17.49
N LEU A 247 5.11 -13.73 -17.64
CA LEU A 247 4.20 -13.59 -18.79
C LEU A 247 3.18 -12.48 -18.59
N THR A 248 2.66 -12.33 -17.37
CA THR A 248 1.66 -11.30 -17.05
C THR A 248 2.20 -9.91 -17.33
N ILE A 249 3.43 -9.61 -16.93
CA ILE A 249 4.01 -8.27 -17.13
C ILE A 249 4.17 -7.95 -18.63
N VAL A 250 4.54 -8.94 -19.45
CA VAL A 250 4.69 -8.75 -20.90
C VAL A 250 3.34 -8.47 -21.57
N GLN A 251 2.30 -9.21 -21.19
CA GLN A 251 0.95 -9.01 -21.73
C GLN A 251 0.33 -7.71 -21.23
N PHE A 252 0.49 -7.41 -19.94
CA PHE A 252 0.01 -6.18 -19.32
C PHE A 252 0.61 -4.91 -19.93
N LYS A 253 1.85 -4.96 -20.41
CA LYS A 253 2.46 -3.85 -21.15
C LYS A 253 1.76 -3.56 -22.49
N GLN A 254 1.12 -4.55 -23.08
CA GLN A 254 0.40 -4.44 -24.36
C GLN A 254 -1.09 -4.15 -24.19
N TYR A 255 -1.60 -4.28 -22.97
CA TYR A 255 -2.97 -3.98 -22.58
C TYR A 255 -3.17 -2.47 -22.48
#